data_AF-A0A815NCK2-F1
#
_entry.id   AF-A0A815NCK2-F1
#
_cell.length_a   1.000
_cell.length_b   1.000
_cell.length_c   1.000
_cell.angle_alpha   90.00
_cell.angle_beta   90.00
_cell.angle_gamma   90.00
#
_symmetry.space_group_name_H-M   'P 1'
#
loop_
_entity.id
_entity.type
_entity.pdbx_description
1 polymer ?
#
loop_
_entity_poly.entity_id
_entity_poly.type
_entity_poly.pdbx_seq_one_letter_code
_entity_poly.pdbx_strand_id
1 'polypeptide(L)'
;MMNQQYLKYNSVQNLQYNSSSLDEINTNIIQFLNIRYLTLTLPYDNQFQIIIPRFDNLIYLEIQMDTRTYDDNDLFLLQNLINQAPRLYYLKFYSWSTILTKFESKNKKNVNIKMPPYSIQSSSVRHLNLQGWNYSGNHQFYSEQQCLSLIQSPLGQQCQYLLIEVDKRANIIHLVQKMKYLRALNVRCNDRKDNEELIKWLKPRLPSTCTFANDSTAPNEIRLWIR
;
A
#
# COMPACT_ATOMS: atom_id res chain seq x y z
N MET A 1 -36.27 23.15 -9.01
CA MET A 1 -35.02 22.54 -8.51
C MET A 1 -34.56 23.36 -7.32
N MET A 2 -34.44 22.78 -6.12
CA MET A 2 -33.87 23.50 -4.97
C MET A 2 -32.35 23.48 -5.08
N ASN A 3 -31.71 24.64 -4.95
CA ASN A 3 -30.25 24.73 -4.81
C ASN A 3 -29.86 24.17 -3.44
N GLN A 4 -29.44 22.90 -3.39
CA GLN A 4 -28.82 22.34 -2.19
C GLN A 4 -27.49 23.09 -1.94
N GLN A 5 -27.42 23.81 -0.83
CA GLN A 5 -26.20 24.47 -0.40
C GLN A 5 -25.32 23.48 0.38
N TYR A 6 -24.10 23.25 -0.10
CA TYR A 6 -23.10 22.46 0.60
C TYR A 6 -22.25 23.34 1.51
N LEU A 7 -22.07 22.92 2.76
CA LEU A 7 -21.06 23.38 3.71
C LEU A 7 -19.70 22.84 3.31
N LYS A 8 -18.80 23.75 2.92
CA LYS A 8 -17.46 23.42 2.44
C LYS A 8 -16.43 23.61 3.56
N TYR A 9 -15.67 22.57 3.86
CA TYR A 9 -14.63 22.57 4.88
C TYR A 9 -13.24 22.57 4.23
N ASN A 10 -12.87 23.69 3.64
CA ASN A 10 -11.63 23.85 2.86
C ASN A 10 -10.34 23.79 3.71
N SER A 11 -10.44 23.92 5.03
CA SER A 11 -9.30 23.84 5.95
C SER A 11 -8.91 22.41 6.29
N VAL A 12 -9.80 21.43 6.09
CA VAL A 12 -9.53 20.03 6.38
C VAL A 12 -8.64 19.46 5.28
N GLN A 13 -7.46 18.98 5.68
CA GLN A 13 -6.48 18.36 4.78
C GLN A 13 -6.27 16.87 5.07
N ASN A 14 -6.64 16.42 6.27
CA ASN A 14 -6.52 15.05 6.73
C ASN A 14 -7.92 14.51 6.96
N LEU A 15 -8.24 13.38 6.35
CA LEU A 15 -9.55 12.75 6.52
C LEU A 15 -9.37 11.24 6.63
N GLN A 16 -10.11 10.64 7.55
CA GLN A 16 -10.30 9.21 7.64
C GLN A 16 -11.76 8.91 7.31
N TYR A 17 -11.97 8.06 6.32
CA TYR A 17 -13.30 7.65 5.88
C TYR A 17 -13.49 6.15 6.11
N ASN A 18 -14.54 5.80 6.87
CA ASN A 18 -14.94 4.44 7.13
C ASN A 18 -16.45 4.27 6.86
N SER A 19 -16.79 3.48 5.83
CA SER A 19 -18.16 3.29 5.34
C SER A 19 -19.07 2.63 6.38
N SER A 20 -18.53 1.79 7.28
CA SER A 20 -19.29 1.01 8.25
C SER A 20 -19.93 1.84 9.38
N SER A 21 -19.91 3.17 9.30
CA SER A 21 -20.27 4.08 10.40
C SER A 21 -21.29 5.16 10.05
N LEU A 22 -21.79 5.20 8.81
CA LEU A 22 -22.53 6.36 8.28
C LEU A 22 -24.01 6.12 7.97
N ASP A 23 -24.59 4.99 8.39
CA ASP A 23 -25.99 4.65 8.08
C ASP A 23 -27.03 5.67 8.61
N GLU A 24 -26.64 6.65 9.43
CA GLU A 24 -27.58 7.60 10.06
C GLU A 24 -27.19 9.08 9.94
N ILE A 25 -26.04 9.44 9.36
CA ILE A 25 -25.66 10.85 9.23
C ILE A 25 -26.17 11.38 7.88
N ASN A 26 -27.05 12.38 7.92
CA ASN A 26 -27.43 13.15 6.73
C ASN A 26 -26.25 14.03 6.28
N THR A 27 -25.22 13.40 5.72
CA THR A 27 -23.97 14.00 5.24
C THR A 27 -24.14 14.79 3.95
N ASN A 28 -25.35 14.84 3.39
CA ASN A 28 -25.73 15.50 2.13
C ASN A 28 -25.40 17.01 2.06
N ILE A 29 -24.78 17.56 3.09
CA ILE A 29 -24.43 18.98 3.21
C ILE A 29 -22.91 19.19 3.32
N ILE A 30 -22.06 18.19 3.58
CA ILE A 30 -20.63 18.43 3.89
C ILE A 30 -19.74 18.08 2.69
N GLN A 31 -18.78 18.96 2.37
CA GLN A 31 -17.75 18.71 1.35
C GLN A 31 -16.34 19.07 1.83
N PHE A 32 -15.36 18.21 1.51
CA PHE A 32 -13.95 18.44 1.75
C PHE A 32 -13.19 18.55 0.42
N LEU A 33 -12.75 19.76 0.08
CA LEU A 33 -12.21 20.05 -1.25
C LEU A 33 -10.68 20.07 -1.34
N ASN A 34 -9.98 20.04 -0.20
CA ASN A 34 -8.53 20.23 -0.09
C ASN A 34 -7.84 19.08 0.66
N ILE A 35 -8.41 17.87 0.60
CA ILE A 35 -7.80 16.69 1.21
C ILE A 35 -6.43 16.43 0.57
N ARG A 36 -5.43 16.27 1.43
CA ARG A 36 -4.05 15.92 1.08
C ARG A 36 -3.66 14.53 1.57
N TYR A 37 -4.24 14.12 2.69
CA TYR A 37 -4.00 12.84 3.34
C TYR A 37 -5.34 12.15 3.58
N LEU A 38 -5.53 11.01 2.94
CA LEU A 38 -6.76 10.22 3.05
C LEU A 38 -6.43 8.83 3.59
N THR A 39 -7.14 8.43 4.64
CA THR A 39 -7.25 7.03 5.04
C THR A 39 -8.63 6.53 4.65
N LEU A 40 -8.69 5.43 3.92
CA LEU A 40 -9.92 4.96 3.29
C LEU A 40 -10.09 3.46 3.49
N THR A 41 -11.27 3.06 3.98
CA THR A 41 -11.69 1.66 3.98
C THR A 41 -12.41 1.32 2.66
N LEU A 42 -12.01 0.23 2.00
CA LEU A 42 -12.68 -0.33 0.83
C LEU A 42 -13.54 -1.56 1.19
N PRO A 43 -14.73 -1.72 0.57
CA PRO A 43 -15.39 -0.76 -0.32
C PRO A 43 -15.89 0.49 0.42
N TYR A 44 -15.91 1.62 -0.28
CA TYR A 44 -16.60 2.84 0.18
C TYR A 44 -17.97 2.95 -0.49
N ASP A 45 -18.91 3.61 0.18
CA ASP A 45 -20.28 3.82 -0.31
C ASP A 45 -20.38 5.02 -1.27
N ASN A 46 -21.58 5.24 -1.82
CA ASN A 46 -21.84 6.31 -2.78
C ASN A 46 -21.74 7.73 -2.18
N GLN A 47 -21.87 7.90 -0.86
CA GLN A 47 -21.74 9.21 -0.21
C GLN A 47 -20.28 9.69 -0.23
N PHE A 48 -19.32 8.78 -0.28
CA PHE A 48 -17.89 9.12 -0.34
C PHE A 48 -17.58 10.16 -1.43
N GLN A 49 -18.11 9.96 -2.64
CA GLN A 49 -17.88 10.87 -3.78
C GLN A 49 -18.61 12.21 -3.63
N ILE A 50 -19.69 12.27 -2.84
CA ILE A 50 -20.38 13.51 -2.52
C ILE A 50 -19.54 14.33 -1.52
N ILE A 51 -19.00 13.64 -0.51
CA ILE A 51 -18.20 14.23 0.58
C ILE A 51 -16.82 14.69 0.06
N ILE A 52 -16.19 13.91 -0.83
CA ILE A 52 -14.89 14.22 -1.43
C ILE A 52 -15.02 14.20 -2.96
N PRO A 53 -15.51 15.29 -3.57
CA PRO A 53 -15.82 15.31 -5.01
C PRO A 53 -14.58 15.41 -5.92
N ARG A 54 -13.38 15.61 -5.36
CA ARG A 54 -12.14 15.78 -6.13
C ARG A 54 -10.89 15.40 -5.32
N PHE A 55 -9.86 14.92 -6.02
CA PHE A 55 -8.60 14.46 -5.42
C PHE A 55 -7.36 15.21 -5.94
N ASP A 56 -7.53 16.40 -6.54
CA ASP A 56 -6.47 17.21 -7.15
C ASP A 56 -5.28 17.50 -6.21
N ASN A 57 -5.55 17.55 -4.90
CA ASN A 57 -4.58 17.86 -3.85
C ASN A 57 -4.11 16.63 -3.06
N LEU A 58 -4.62 15.44 -3.37
CA LEU A 58 -4.29 14.23 -2.64
C LEU A 58 -2.83 13.83 -2.91
N ILE A 59 -2.03 13.74 -1.85
CA ILE A 59 -0.59 13.40 -1.92
C ILE A 59 -0.33 12.05 -1.24
N TYR A 60 -1.14 11.71 -0.25
CA TYR A 60 -1.04 10.49 0.55
C TYR A 60 -2.37 9.75 0.58
N LEU A 61 -2.34 8.46 0.29
CA LEU A 61 -3.48 7.56 0.39
C LEU A 61 -3.08 6.32 1.17
N GLU A 62 -3.82 6.05 2.24
CA GLU A 62 -3.76 4.81 3.00
C GLU A 62 -5.05 4.03 2.81
N ILE A 63 -4.91 2.79 2.37
CA ILE A 63 -6.01 1.88 2.07
C ILE A 63 -6.09 0.80 3.13
N GLN A 64 -7.27 0.64 3.70
CA GLN A 64 -7.67 -0.48 4.53
C GLN A 64 -8.67 -1.31 3.70
N MET A 65 -8.35 -2.54 3.35
CA MET A 65 -9.30 -3.40 2.65
C MET A 65 -10.04 -4.27 3.66
N ASP A 66 -11.38 -4.37 3.57
CA ASP A 66 -12.07 -5.47 4.25
C ASP A 66 -11.69 -6.78 3.58
N THR A 67 -10.79 -7.43 4.27
CA THR A 67 -10.20 -8.71 3.95
C THR A 67 -11.20 -9.82 3.64
N ARG A 68 -12.45 -9.73 4.11
CA ARG A 68 -13.46 -10.78 3.93
C ARG A 68 -14.21 -10.68 2.61
N THR A 69 -14.30 -9.48 2.03
CA THR A 69 -15.16 -9.19 0.88
C THR A 69 -14.39 -8.70 -0.34
N TYR A 70 -13.06 -8.66 -0.25
CA TYR A 70 -12.20 -8.13 -1.29
C TYR A 70 -12.40 -8.84 -2.65
N ASP A 71 -12.76 -8.05 -3.66
CA ASP A 71 -12.97 -8.51 -5.03
C ASP A 71 -12.31 -7.60 -6.08
N ASP A 72 -12.56 -7.89 -7.37
CA ASP A 72 -12.02 -7.09 -8.46
C ASP A 72 -12.72 -5.73 -8.61
N ASN A 73 -13.91 -5.54 -8.02
CA ASN A 73 -14.59 -4.25 -7.99
C ASN A 73 -13.89 -3.27 -7.04
N ASP A 74 -13.43 -3.74 -5.87
CA ASP A 74 -12.64 -2.92 -4.94
C ASP A 74 -11.37 -2.37 -5.61
N LEU A 75 -10.73 -3.20 -6.44
CA LEU A 75 -9.59 -2.78 -7.25
C LEU A 75 -9.94 -1.74 -8.28
N PHE A 76 -11.07 -1.91 -8.96
CA PHE A 76 -11.57 -0.96 -9.94
C PHE A 76 -11.88 0.39 -9.28
N LEU A 77 -12.53 0.38 -8.11
CA LEU A 77 -12.79 1.59 -7.32
C LEU A 77 -11.49 2.30 -6.92
N LEU A 78 -10.52 1.55 -6.41
CA LEU A 78 -9.21 2.09 -6.05
C LEU A 78 -8.48 2.68 -7.26
N GLN A 79 -8.49 1.99 -8.41
CA GLN A 79 -7.89 2.50 -9.63
C GLN A 79 -8.55 3.80 -10.10
N ASN A 80 -9.88 3.89 -10.04
CA ASN A 80 -10.61 5.11 -10.40
C ASN A 80 -10.26 6.29 -9.49
N LEU A 81 -10.14 6.05 -8.19
CA LEU A 81 -9.69 7.08 -7.23
C LEU A 81 -8.27 7.54 -7.56
N ILE A 82 -7.34 6.62 -7.78
CA ILE A 82 -5.94 6.93 -8.11
C ILE A 82 -5.85 7.73 -9.42
N ASN A 83 -6.66 7.39 -10.43
CA ASN A 83 -6.72 8.12 -11.70
C ASN A 83 -7.14 9.59 -11.52
N GLN A 84 -7.95 9.88 -10.51
CA GLN A 84 -8.41 11.24 -10.18
C GLN A 84 -7.43 12.01 -9.28
N ALA A 85 -6.35 11.37 -8.83
CA ALA A 85 -5.38 11.93 -7.89
C ALA A 85 -4.01 12.14 -8.55
N PRO A 86 -3.85 13.13 -9.45
CA PRO A 86 -2.63 13.32 -10.24
C PRO A 86 -1.39 13.66 -9.38
N ARG A 87 -1.59 14.08 -8.12
CA ARG A 87 -0.52 14.42 -7.17
C ARG A 87 -0.24 13.31 -6.16
N LEU A 88 -0.90 12.16 -6.26
CA LEU A 88 -0.74 11.07 -5.31
C LEU A 88 0.69 10.52 -5.37
N TYR A 89 1.50 10.86 -4.37
CA TYR A 89 2.92 10.50 -4.32
C TYR A 89 3.16 9.25 -3.46
N TYR A 90 2.36 9.09 -2.41
CA TYR A 90 2.51 8.04 -1.41
C TYR A 90 1.25 7.18 -1.34
N LEU A 91 1.43 5.86 -1.49
CA LEU A 91 0.38 4.87 -1.38
C LEU A 91 0.75 3.81 -0.33
N LYS A 92 -0.14 3.57 0.63
CA LYS A 92 0.03 2.55 1.66
C LYS A 92 -1.15 1.60 1.70
N PHE A 93 -0.84 0.33 1.88
CA PHE A 93 -1.81 -0.72 2.14
C PHE A 93 -1.63 -1.17 3.58
N TYR A 94 -2.58 -0.85 4.47
CA TYR A 94 -2.47 -1.17 5.90
C TYR A 94 -2.78 -2.64 6.18
N SER A 95 -3.86 -3.13 5.58
CA SER A 95 -4.33 -4.50 5.72
C SER A 95 -4.91 -4.95 4.40
N TRP A 96 -4.53 -6.16 4.05
CA TRP A 96 -4.86 -6.78 2.80
C TRP A 96 -4.62 -8.25 3.05
N SER A 97 -5.69 -9.01 3.04
CA SER A 97 -5.62 -10.37 3.49
C SER A 97 -5.44 -11.29 2.32
N THR A 98 -4.65 -12.32 2.56
CA THR A 98 -4.71 -13.56 1.82
C THR A 98 -5.94 -14.39 2.22
N ILE A 99 -7.09 -13.78 2.51
CA ILE A 99 -8.34 -14.53 2.74
C ILE A 99 -8.70 -15.09 1.37
N LEU A 100 -8.18 -16.29 1.12
CA LEU A 100 -8.92 -17.54 1.07
C LEU A 100 -7.89 -18.66 1.18
N THR A 101 -8.10 -19.59 2.12
CA THR A 101 -7.68 -21.01 2.02
C THR A 101 -8.06 -21.82 3.23
N LYS A 102 -8.28 -21.24 4.41
CA LYS A 102 -8.68 -22.09 5.56
C LYS A 102 -10.01 -22.83 5.30
N PHE A 103 -10.93 -22.25 4.54
CA PHE A 103 -12.17 -22.93 4.15
C PHE A 103 -12.09 -23.76 2.85
N GLU A 104 -11.09 -23.52 1.99
CA GLU A 104 -10.85 -24.34 0.78
C GLU A 104 -9.78 -25.44 0.99
N SER A 105 -9.20 -25.52 2.20
CA SER A 105 -8.12 -26.44 2.59
C SER A 105 -8.47 -27.93 2.53
N LYS A 106 -9.68 -28.32 2.12
CA LYS A 106 -9.98 -29.73 1.84
C LYS A 106 -9.66 -30.13 0.39
N ASN A 107 -9.60 -29.19 -0.54
CA ASN A 107 -9.23 -29.45 -1.95
C ASN A 107 -7.99 -28.63 -2.32
N LYS A 108 -6.81 -29.18 -2.03
CA LYS A 108 -5.48 -28.63 -2.34
C LYS A 108 -5.26 -28.39 -3.85
N LYS A 109 -5.87 -27.37 -4.45
CA LYS A 109 -5.46 -26.88 -5.77
C LYS A 109 -5.41 -25.36 -5.77
N ASN A 110 -4.17 -24.86 -5.66
CA ASN A 110 -3.72 -23.53 -6.07
C ASN A 110 -4.67 -22.37 -5.77
N VAL A 111 -4.72 -21.96 -4.51
CA VAL A 111 -5.38 -20.69 -4.20
C VAL A 111 -4.43 -19.57 -4.56
N ASN A 112 -4.80 -18.85 -5.62
CA ASN A 112 -4.14 -17.64 -6.05
C ASN A 112 -4.34 -16.59 -4.97
N ILE A 113 -3.31 -16.34 -4.17
CA ILE A 113 -3.27 -15.20 -3.27
C ILE A 113 -3.38 -13.95 -4.14
N LYS A 114 -4.57 -13.30 -4.15
CA LYS A 114 -4.76 -12.00 -4.79
C LYS A 114 -3.95 -10.98 -3.98
N MET A 115 -2.73 -10.72 -4.44
CA MET A 115 -1.80 -9.80 -3.81
C MET A 115 -2.08 -8.33 -4.21
N PRO A 116 -1.42 -7.29 -3.65
CA PRO A 116 -1.92 -5.94 -3.82
C PRO A 116 -1.70 -5.60 -5.28
N PRO A 117 -2.36 -4.59 -5.83
CA PRO A 117 -2.79 -4.75 -7.19
C PRO A 117 -1.59 -4.38 -8.05
N TYR A 118 -0.87 -5.40 -8.51
CA TYR A 118 0.17 -5.25 -9.51
C TYR A 118 -0.42 -4.67 -10.80
N SER A 119 -1.75 -4.70 -10.92
CA SER A 119 -2.55 -4.03 -11.92
C SER A 119 -2.75 -2.53 -11.68
N ILE A 120 -2.54 -2.00 -10.47
CA ILE A 120 -2.70 -0.56 -10.24
C ILE A 120 -1.69 0.20 -11.07
N GLN A 121 -2.21 1.21 -11.75
CA GLN A 121 -1.46 2.17 -12.53
C GLN A 121 -1.59 3.53 -11.87
N SER A 122 -0.46 4.18 -11.67
CA SER A 122 -0.37 5.59 -11.32
C SER A 122 0.85 6.13 -12.03
N SER A 123 0.85 7.36 -12.50
CA SER A 123 2.07 7.99 -13.02
C SER A 123 2.78 8.82 -11.94
N SER A 124 2.17 9.02 -10.78
CA SER A 124 2.60 9.94 -9.72
C SER A 124 3.12 9.24 -8.47
N VAL A 125 2.66 8.02 -8.17
CA VAL A 125 3.10 7.27 -6.98
C VAL A 125 4.58 6.94 -7.10
N ARG A 126 5.36 7.31 -6.09
CA ARG A 126 6.80 6.99 -5.98
C ARG A 126 7.17 6.38 -4.64
N HIS A 127 6.31 6.52 -3.63
CA HIS A 127 6.46 5.87 -2.34
C HIS A 127 5.37 4.82 -2.18
N LEU A 128 5.78 3.57 -2.01
CA LEU A 128 4.90 2.45 -1.80
C LEU A 128 5.18 1.81 -0.45
N ASN A 129 4.17 1.75 0.41
CA ASN A 129 4.24 1.03 1.67
C ASN A 129 3.32 -0.20 1.62
N LEU A 130 3.97 -1.35 1.65
CA LEU A 130 3.39 -2.68 1.55
C LEU A 130 3.49 -3.46 2.86
N GLN A 131 3.97 -2.82 3.94
CA GLN A 131 3.94 -3.42 5.26
C GLN A 131 2.49 -3.53 5.70
N GLY A 132 2.03 -4.76 5.91
CA GLY A 132 0.67 -5.02 6.27
C GLY A 132 0.54 -6.25 7.15
N TRP A 133 -0.61 -6.32 7.79
CA TRP A 133 -0.97 -7.40 8.68
C TRP A 133 -2.00 -8.29 8.00
N ASN A 134 -1.89 -9.60 8.22
CA ASN A 134 -2.96 -10.52 7.87
C ASN A 134 -4.07 -10.50 8.95
N TYR A 135 -5.18 -11.19 8.67
CA TYR A 135 -6.33 -11.26 9.58
C TYR A 135 -5.99 -11.78 10.99
N SER A 136 -4.93 -12.58 11.13
CA SER A 136 -4.47 -13.08 12.43
C SER A 136 -3.58 -12.09 13.18
N GLY A 137 -3.42 -10.85 12.68
CA GLY A 137 -2.54 -9.85 13.26
C GLY A 137 -1.06 -10.20 13.11
N ASN A 138 -0.72 -11.06 12.15
CA ASN A 138 0.68 -11.42 11.86
C ASN A 138 1.19 -10.65 10.64
N HIS A 139 2.50 -10.41 10.63
CA HIS A 139 3.25 -9.85 9.53
C HIS A 139 3.07 -10.67 8.24
N GLN A 140 2.91 -9.98 7.12
CA GLN A 140 2.73 -10.60 5.80
C GLN A 140 4.04 -10.50 5.00
N PHE A 141 4.77 -11.61 4.92
CA PHE A 141 6.02 -11.69 4.18
C PHE A 141 5.78 -12.05 2.71
N TYR A 142 6.40 -11.29 1.81
CA TYR A 142 6.35 -11.50 0.37
C TYR A 142 7.27 -12.63 -0.07
N SER A 143 6.71 -13.60 -0.80
CA SER A 143 7.45 -14.67 -1.48
C SER A 143 8.27 -14.15 -2.65
N GLU A 144 9.11 -15.01 -3.22
CA GLU A 144 9.88 -14.71 -4.42
C GLU A 144 8.97 -14.33 -5.60
N GLN A 145 7.94 -15.13 -5.90
CA GLN A 145 7.02 -14.86 -7.01
C GLN A 145 6.32 -13.51 -6.84
N GLN A 146 5.94 -13.18 -5.60
CA GLN A 146 5.27 -11.93 -5.28
C GLN A 146 6.22 -10.72 -5.47
N CYS A 147 7.47 -10.85 -5.05
CA CYS A 147 8.49 -9.83 -5.31
C CYS A 147 8.73 -9.66 -6.82
N LEU A 148 8.76 -10.75 -7.61
CA LEU A 148 8.89 -10.70 -9.06
C LEU A 148 7.69 -10.00 -9.72
N SER A 149 6.47 -10.28 -9.27
CA SER A 149 5.27 -9.59 -9.74
C SER A 149 5.30 -8.10 -9.39
N LEU A 150 5.75 -7.74 -8.18
CA LEU A 150 5.92 -6.35 -7.79
C LEU A 150 6.92 -5.65 -8.71
N ILE A 151 8.09 -6.25 -8.93
CA ILE A 151 9.11 -5.74 -9.84
C ILE A 151 8.52 -5.44 -11.22
N GLN A 152 7.68 -6.34 -11.76
CA GLN A 152 7.08 -6.20 -13.08
C GLN A 152 5.88 -5.24 -13.13
N SER A 153 5.28 -4.91 -11.98
CA SER A 153 4.12 -4.04 -11.91
C SER A 153 4.42 -2.58 -12.30
N PRO A 154 3.43 -1.82 -12.81
CA PRO A 154 3.59 -0.39 -13.09
C PRO A 154 4.00 0.42 -11.86
N LEU A 155 3.47 0.11 -10.67
CA LEU A 155 3.91 0.73 -9.41
C LEU A 155 5.37 0.41 -9.11
N GLY A 156 5.78 -0.86 -9.22
CA GLY A 156 7.16 -1.25 -8.96
C GLY A 156 8.16 -0.63 -9.93
N GLN A 157 7.80 -0.50 -11.20
CA GLN A 157 8.64 0.07 -12.26
C GLN A 157 8.94 1.57 -12.11
N GLN A 158 8.26 2.29 -11.21
CA GLN A 158 8.51 3.72 -10.95
C GLN A 158 8.76 4.02 -9.46
N CYS A 159 8.64 3.00 -8.60
CA CYS A 159 8.79 3.14 -7.16
C CYS A 159 10.23 3.59 -6.83
N GLN A 160 10.32 4.63 -6.01
CA GLN A 160 11.58 5.18 -5.49
C GLN A 160 11.80 4.82 -4.02
N TYR A 161 10.72 4.68 -3.25
CA TYR A 161 10.77 4.37 -1.83
C TYR A 161 9.83 3.20 -1.56
N LEU A 162 10.39 2.08 -1.12
CA LEU A 162 9.63 0.87 -0.83
C LEU A 162 9.75 0.50 0.65
N LEU A 163 8.62 0.32 1.32
CA LEU A 163 8.51 -0.35 2.61
C LEU A 163 7.87 -1.72 2.38
N ILE A 164 8.54 -2.81 2.72
CA ILE A 164 8.07 -4.17 2.43
C ILE A 164 8.60 -5.19 3.44
N GLU A 165 7.89 -6.29 3.62
CA GLU A 165 8.36 -7.44 4.39
C GLU A 165 8.57 -8.63 3.44
N VAL A 166 9.73 -9.26 3.44
CA VAL A 166 10.06 -10.36 2.50
C VAL A 166 10.38 -11.64 3.23
N ASP A 167 10.00 -12.78 2.63
CA ASP A 167 10.23 -14.08 3.26
C ASP A 167 11.72 -14.47 3.25
N LYS A 168 12.39 -14.24 2.11
CA LYS A 168 13.79 -14.61 1.91
C LYS A 168 14.67 -13.40 1.68
N ARG A 169 15.87 -13.38 2.26
CA ARG A 169 16.87 -12.33 2.02
C ARG A 169 17.30 -12.20 0.56
N ALA A 170 17.20 -13.26 -0.23
CA ALA A 170 17.45 -13.22 -1.68
C ALA A 170 16.46 -12.29 -2.41
N ASN A 171 15.22 -12.14 -1.91
CA ASN A 171 14.22 -11.24 -2.49
C ASN A 171 14.67 -9.78 -2.39
N ILE A 172 15.40 -9.41 -1.33
CA ILE A 172 15.98 -8.06 -1.18
C ILE A 172 16.92 -7.77 -2.35
N ILE A 173 17.78 -8.73 -2.71
CA ILE A 173 18.71 -8.58 -3.83
C ILE A 173 17.93 -8.39 -5.13
N HIS A 174 16.90 -9.21 -5.39
CA HIS A 174 16.08 -9.10 -6.59
C HIS A 174 15.39 -7.73 -6.69
N LEU A 175 14.82 -7.22 -5.60
CA LEU A 175 14.19 -5.90 -5.56
C LEU A 175 15.20 -4.81 -5.90
N VAL A 176 16.35 -4.78 -5.21
CA VAL A 176 17.39 -3.76 -5.40
C VAL A 176 17.96 -3.78 -6.83
N GLN A 177 18.17 -4.97 -7.41
CA GLN A 177 18.77 -5.09 -8.74
C GLN A 177 17.79 -4.82 -9.88
N LYS A 178 16.49 -5.08 -9.69
CA LYS A 178 15.51 -5.07 -10.79
C LYS A 178 14.61 -3.82 -10.78
N MET A 179 14.41 -3.17 -9.63
CA MET A 179 13.61 -1.94 -9.54
C MET A 179 14.49 -0.72 -9.84
N LYS A 180 14.59 -0.37 -11.12
CA LYS A 180 15.57 0.61 -11.64
C LYS A 180 15.55 1.99 -10.99
N TYR A 181 14.40 2.42 -10.45
CA TYR A 181 14.26 3.74 -9.82
C TYR A 181 14.26 3.69 -8.28
N LEU A 182 14.45 2.52 -7.69
CA LEU A 182 14.45 2.35 -6.25
C LEU A 182 15.66 3.06 -5.65
N ARG A 183 15.40 4.02 -4.75
CA ARG A 183 16.40 4.84 -4.04
C ARG A 183 16.47 4.50 -2.56
N ALA A 184 15.38 4.02 -1.99
CA ALA A 184 15.35 3.55 -0.61
C ALA A 184 14.48 2.32 -0.47
N LEU A 185 14.95 1.37 0.33
CA LEU A 185 14.25 0.16 0.70
C LEU A 185 14.28 0.00 2.22
N ASN A 186 13.13 0.14 2.87
CA ASN A 186 12.96 -0.30 4.24
C ASN A 186 12.39 -1.71 4.20
N VAL A 187 13.13 -2.67 4.74
CA VAL A 187 12.76 -4.07 4.63
C VAL A 187 12.87 -4.82 5.95
N ARG A 188 11.84 -5.62 6.21
CA ARG A 188 11.84 -6.68 7.22
C ARG A 188 12.00 -8.02 6.50
N CYS A 189 12.86 -8.89 7.00
CA CYS A 189 13.13 -10.19 6.38
C CYS A 189 12.87 -11.36 7.33
N ASN A 190 12.01 -12.31 6.95
CA ASN A 190 11.60 -13.42 7.83
C ASN A 190 12.75 -14.38 8.17
N ASP A 191 13.62 -14.70 7.20
CA ASP A 191 14.70 -15.70 7.35
C ASP A 191 15.98 -15.20 8.02
N ARG A 192 15.94 -14.04 8.68
CA ARG A 192 17.11 -13.46 9.37
C ARG A 192 17.20 -13.91 10.82
N LYS A 193 18.42 -13.94 11.36
CA LYS A 193 18.65 -14.07 12.80
C LYS A 193 18.52 -12.71 13.50
N ASP A 194 19.20 -11.72 12.96
CA ASP A 194 19.20 -10.33 13.40
C ASP A 194 19.57 -9.41 12.21
N ASN A 195 19.55 -8.09 12.43
CA ASN A 195 19.85 -7.13 11.37
C ASN A 195 21.33 -7.06 11.00
N GLU A 196 22.25 -7.29 11.95
CA GLU A 196 23.69 -7.21 11.69
C GLU A 196 24.14 -8.37 10.79
N GLU A 197 23.64 -9.57 11.06
CA GLU A 197 23.84 -10.76 10.24
C GLU A 197 23.32 -10.55 8.82
N LEU A 198 22.11 -10.03 8.68
CA LEU A 198 21.52 -9.73 7.38
C LEU A 198 22.33 -8.69 6.61
N ILE A 199 22.74 -7.60 7.25
CA ILE A 199 23.58 -6.56 6.63
C ILE A 199 24.93 -7.16 6.20
N LYS A 200 25.58 -7.95 7.05
CA LYS A 200 26.84 -8.63 6.72
C LYS A 200 26.69 -9.57 5.52
N TRP A 201 25.56 -10.26 5.41
CA TRP A 201 25.26 -11.13 4.27
C TRP A 201 24.97 -10.35 2.97
N LEU A 202 24.26 -9.23 3.07
CA LEU A 202 23.88 -8.38 1.92
C LEU A 202 25.05 -7.57 1.35
N LYS A 203 25.94 -7.06 2.21
CA LYS A 203 27.03 -6.15 1.83
C LYS A 203 27.91 -6.65 0.66
N PRO A 204 28.34 -7.93 0.60
CA PRO A 204 29.11 -8.42 -0.56
C PRO A 204 28.26 -8.75 -1.80
N ARG A 205 26.93 -8.70 -1.71
CA ARG A 205 25.99 -9.10 -2.79
C ARG A 205 25.25 -7.94 -3.44
N LEU A 206 25.29 -6.76 -2.82
CA LEU A 206 24.68 -5.54 -3.33
C LEU A 206 25.75 -4.62 -3.92
N PRO A 207 25.38 -3.69 -4.82
CA PRO A 207 26.28 -2.67 -5.32
C PRO A 207 26.92 -1.88 -4.18
N SER A 208 28.18 -1.47 -4.35
CA SER A 208 28.90 -0.65 -3.37
C SER A 208 28.27 0.73 -3.14
N THR A 209 27.36 1.16 -4.02
CA THR A 209 26.57 2.39 -3.85
C THR A 209 25.45 2.25 -2.80
N CYS A 210 25.16 1.03 -2.34
CA CYS A 210 24.20 0.77 -1.29
C CYS A 210 24.79 1.08 0.09
N THR A 211 24.05 1.85 0.90
CA THR A 211 24.39 2.09 2.32
C THR A 211 23.27 1.59 3.21
N PHE A 212 23.63 1.16 4.43
CA PHE A 212 22.70 0.55 5.37
C PHE A 212 22.56 1.45 6.59
N ALA A 213 21.34 1.58 7.09
CA ALA A 213 21.04 2.20 8.36
C ALA A 213 20.08 1.30 9.14
N ASN A 214 20.31 1.16 10.44
CA ASN A 214 19.31 0.60 11.34
C ASN A 214 18.32 1.71 11.69
N ASP A 215 17.02 1.40 11.62
CA ASP A 215 16.02 2.33 12.11
C ASP A 215 15.85 2.13 13.63
N SER A 216 16.20 3.15 14.42
CA SER A 216 16.06 3.09 15.88
C SER A 216 14.60 2.96 16.32
N THR A 217 13.65 3.35 15.48
CA THR A 217 12.20 3.26 15.76
C THR A 217 11.61 1.91 15.33
N ALA A 218 12.30 1.17 14.45
CA ALA A 218 11.91 -0.14 13.97
C ALA A 218 13.12 -1.09 14.01
N PRO A 219 13.47 -1.64 15.19
CA PRO A 219 14.68 -2.45 15.38
C PRO A 219 14.69 -3.74 14.54
N ASN A 220 13.53 -4.12 14.01
CA ASN A 220 13.34 -5.27 13.13
C ASN A 220 13.41 -4.91 11.64
N GLU A 221 13.83 -3.70 11.28
CA GLU A 221 13.87 -3.22 9.91
C GLU A 221 15.26 -2.69 9.59
N ILE A 222 15.71 -3.02 8.38
CA ILE A 222 16.91 -2.42 7.82
C ILE A 222 16.49 -1.41 6.74
N ARG A 223 17.12 -0.25 6.74
CA ARG A 223 16.99 0.75 5.68
C ARG A 223 18.20 0.66 4.77
N LEU A 224 17.96 0.44 3.49
CA LEU A 224 18.96 0.49 2.44
C LEU A 224 18.74 1.77 1.63
N TRP A 225 19.80 2.57 1.45
CA TRP A 225 19.83 3.69 0.52
C TRP A 225 20.62 3.30 -0.71
N ILE A 226 20.06 3.52 -1.90
CA ILE A 226 20.59 3.13 -3.19
C ILE A 226 20.87 4.41 -3.97
N ARG A 227 22.12 4.59 -4.42
CA ARG A 227 22.59 5.74 -5.20
C ARG A 227 22.89 5.35 -6.63
#